data_AF-A0A3E0MVJ5-F1
#
_entry.id   AF-A0A3E0MVJ5-F1
#
_cell.length_a   1.000
_cell.length_b   1.000
_cell.length_c   1.000
_cell.angle_alpha   90.00
_cell.angle_beta   90.00
_cell.angle_gamma   90.00
#
_symmetry.space_group_name_H-M   'P 1'
#
loop_
_entity.id
_entity.type
_entity.pdbx_description
1 polymer ?
#
loop_
_entity_poly.entity_id
_entity_poly.type
_entity_poly.pdbx_seq_one_letter_code
_entity_poly.pdbx_strand_id
1 'polypeptide(L)'
;GFTATYTFALDENAMQTAYILGELKKRGATRVDASEKAEAAWINTIKRVARQTEEFQKSCTPGYYNNEGHVEFESQNTFYGGGPIEFFNLMEKWREAGDLKGLEIS
;
A
#
# COMPACT_ATOMS: atom_id res chain seq x y z
N GLY A 1 -2.22 -1.43 4.31
CA GLY A 1 -3.44 -0.85 4.93
C GLY A 1 -3.10 -0.46 6.35
N PHE A 2 -3.80 0.53 6.92
CA PHE A 2 -3.55 1.00 8.29
C PHE A 2 -4.07 0.01 9.33
N THR A 3 -3.28 -0.25 10.37
CA THR A 3 -3.67 -1.01 11.56
C THR A 3 -2.99 -0.37 12.79
N ALA A 4 -3.65 -0.39 13.94
CA ALA A 4 -3.06 0.05 15.20
C ALA A 4 -1.91 -0.87 15.67
N THR A 5 -1.93 -2.14 15.23
CA THR A 5 -0.86 -3.10 15.50
C THR A 5 0.24 -2.94 14.45
N TYR A 6 1.13 -1.97 14.67
CA TYR A 6 2.21 -1.65 13.72
C TYR A 6 3.14 -2.84 13.43
N THR A 7 3.41 -3.68 14.43
CA THR A 7 4.27 -4.87 14.24
C THR A 7 3.70 -5.84 13.22
N PHE A 8 2.37 -5.99 13.15
CA PHE A 8 1.72 -6.83 12.15
C PHE A 8 1.85 -6.24 10.75
N ALA A 9 1.64 -4.93 10.59
CA ALA A 9 1.87 -4.26 9.31
C ALA A 9 3.34 -4.36 8.86
N LEU A 10 4.29 -4.22 9.78
CA LEU A 10 5.71 -4.34 9.48
C LEU A 10 6.06 -5.75 9.01
N ASP A 11 5.52 -6.78 9.65
CA ASP A 11 5.75 -8.18 9.26
C ASP A 11 5.19 -8.47 7.85
N GLU A 12 3.97 -8.04 7.55
CA GLU A 12 3.34 -8.18 6.23
C GLU A 12 4.16 -7.50 5.11
N ASN A 13 4.66 -6.29 5.38
CA ASN A 13 5.53 -5.59 4.42
C ASN A 13 6.90 -6.28 4.28
N ALA A 14 7.48 -6.76 5.39
CA ALA A 14 8.75 -7.49 5.36
C ALA A 14 8.65 -8.78 4.54
N MET A 15 7.56 -9.54 4.70
CA MET A 15 7.25 -10.72 3.89
C MET A 15 7.12 -10.37 2.40
N GLN A 16 6.38 -9.30 2.07
CA GLN A 16 6.23 -8.84 0.70
C GLN A 16 7.56 -8.45 0.06
N THR A 17 8.37 -7.66 0.76
CA THR A 17 9.69 -7.23 0.26
C THR A 17 10.64 -8.41 0.11
N ALA A 18 10.72 -9.31 1.11
CA ALA A 18 11.58 -10.48 1.06
C ALA A 18 11.20 -11.41 -0.10
N TYR A 19 9.91 -11.59 -0.37
CA TYR A 19 9.43 -12.36 -1.51
C TYR A 19 9.91 -11.77 -2.84
N ILE A 20 9.73 -10.45 -3.06
CA ILE A 20 10.18 -9.77 -4.29
C ILE A 20 11.69 -9.94 -4.46
N LEU A 21 12.48 -9.66 -3.42
CA LEU A 21 13.95 -9.82 -3.47
C LEU A 21 14.37 -11.26 -3.74
N GLY A 22 13.65 -12.23 -3.18
CA GLY A 22 13.84 -13.65 -3.46
C GLY A 22 13.64 -13.99 -4.94
N GLU A 23 12.59 -13.44 -5.57
CA GLU A 23 12.32 -13.61 -6.99
C GLU A 23 13.37 -12.94 -7.88
N LEU A 24 13.87 -11.76 -7.52
CA LEU A 24 14.99 -11.13 -8.24
C LEU A 24 16.22 -12.03 -8.22
N LYS A 25 16.58 -12.54 -7.03
CA LYS A 25 17.72 -13.43 -6.87
C LYS A 25 17.59 -14.70 -7.72
N LYS A 26 16.41 -15.32 -7.76
CA LYS A 26 16.15 -16.51 -8.60
C LYS A 26 16.31 -16.21 -10.09
N ARG A 27 15.96 -15.00 -10.52
CA ARG A 27 16.04 -14.55 -11.92
C ARG A 27 17.40 -13.97 -12.30
N GLY A 28 18.33 -13.84 -11.35
CA GLY A 28 19.62 -13.17 -11.56
C GLY A 28 19.48 -11.67 -11.86
N ALA A 29 18.35 -11.07 -11.50
CA ALA A 29 18.06 -9.65 -11.73
C ALA A 29 18.62 -8.78 -10.60
N THR A 30 18.88 -7.51 -10.91
CA THR A 30 19.47 -6.55 -9.97
C THR A 30 18.59 -5.33 -9.73
N ARG A 31 17.56 -5.16 -10.55
CA ARG A 31 16.65 -4.03 -10.51
C ARG A 31 15.20 -4.51 -10.61
N VAL A 32 14.35 -3.84 -9.85
CA VAL A 32 12.90 -4.00 -9.92
C VAL A 32 12.25 -2.65 -9.71
N ASP A 33 11.29 -2.34 -10.58
CA ASP A 33 10.47 -1.14 -10.48
C ASP A 33 9.00 -1.50 -10.71
N ALA A 34 8.08 -0.74 -10.13
CA ALA A 34 6.69 -0.80 -10.57
C ALA A 34 6.57 -0.14 -11.93
N SER A 35 5.92 -0.81 -12.89
CA SER A 35 5.59 -0.18 -14.17
C SER A 35 4.67 1.03 -13.96
N GLU A 36 4.85 2.09 -14.76
CA GLU A 36 4.02 3.29 -14.70
C GLU A 36 2.52 2.95 -14.81
N LYS A 37 2.18 1.99 -15.69
CA LYS A 37 0.81 1.49 -15.86
C LYS A 37 0.26 0.84 -14.59
N ALA A 38 1.07 0.02 -13.90
CA ALA A 38 0.63 -0.64 -12.68
C ALA A 38 0.46 0.36 -11.53
N GLU A 39 1.37 1.33 -11.41
CA GLU A 39 1.26 2.41 -10.43
C GLU A 39 -0.01 3.24 -10.67
N ALA A 40 -0.26 3.68 -11.90
CA ALA A 40 -1.47 4.44 -12.24
C ALA A 40 -2.75 3.65 -11.95
N ALA A 41 -2.76 2.34 -12.26
CA ALA A 41 -3.88 1.46 -11.93
C ALA A 41 -4.08 1.31 -10.41
N TRP A 42 -2.98 1.25 -9.65
CA TRP A 42 -3.03 1.19 -8.19
C TRP A 42 -3.54 2.50 -7.59
N ILE A 43 -3.09 3.67 -8.09
CA ILE A 43 -3.60 4.99 -7.68
C ILE A 43 -5.12 5.07 -7.89
N ASN A 44 -5.63 4.63 -9.05
CA ASN A 44 -7.07 4.58 -9.32
C ASN A 44 -7.81 3.65 -8.34
N THR A 45 -7.18 2.55 -7.94
CA THR A 45 -7.71 1.66 -6.91
C THR A 45 -7.79 2.36 -5.56
N ILE A 46 -6.72 3.03 -5.12
CA ILE A 46 -6.70 3.80 -3.87
C ILE A 46 -7.81 4.86 -3.88
N LYS A 47 -7.91 5.66 -4.94
CA LYS A 47 -8.98 6.67 -5.08
C LYS A 47 -10.37 6.06 -4.97
N ARG A 48 -10.59 4.90 -5.60
CA ARG A 48 -11.88 4.20 -5.59
C ARG A 48 -12.27 3.66 -4.21
N VAL A 49 -11.31 3.16 -3.43
CA VAL A 49 -11.58 2.58 -2.10
C VAL A 49 -11.38 3.58 -0.96
N ALA A 50 -10.90 4.79 -1.24
CA ALA A 50 -10.60 5.80 -0.23
C ALA A 50 -11.82 6.08 0.66
N ARG A 51 -11.59 6.20 1.96
CA ARG A 51 -12.62 6.60 2.92
C ARG A 51 -12.65 8.12 3.00
N GLN A 52 -13.84 8.70 3.05
CA GLN A 52 -14.01 10.12 3.35
C GLN A 52 -13.84 10.33 4.86
N THR A 53 -12.61 10.58 5.29
CA THR A 53 -12.27 10.81 6.71
C THR A 53 -12.07 12.28 7.06
N GLU A 54 -12.12 13.16 6.07
CA GLU A 54 -11.78 14.57 6.23
C GLU A 54 -12.63 15.26 7.31
N GLU A 55 -13.96 15.21 7.21
CA GLU A 55 -14.87 15.80 8.20
C GLU A 55 -14.67 15.22 9.61
N PHE A 56 -14.43 13.92 9.71
CA PHE A 56 -14.10 13.29 10.98
C PHE A 56 -12.78 13.84 11.55
N GLN A 57 -11.74 13.95 10.73
CA GLN A 57 -10.44 14.47 11.14
C GLN A 57 -10.48 15.97 11.49
N LYS A 58 -11.34 16.79 10.85
CA LYS A 58 -11.61 18.19 11.24
C LYS A 58 -12.23 18.30 12.62
N SER A 59 -13.06 17.33 13.00
CA SER A 59 -13.72 17.33 14.31
C SER A 59 -12.78 16.94 15.46
N CYS A 60 -11.63 16.34 15.16
CA CYS A 60 -10.63 15.98 16.16
C CYS A 60 -9.82 17.19 16.60
N THR A 61 -9.33 17.15 17.85
CA THR A 61 -8.32 18.10 18.33
C THR A 61 -7.07 18.04 17.45
N PRO A 62 -6.48 19.19 17.06
CA PRO A 62 -5.23 19.22 16.30
C PRO A 62 -4.14 18.33 16.88
N GLY A 63 -3.48 17.56 16.03
CA GLY A 63 -2.32 16.75 16.36
C GLY A 63 -1.77 15.96 15.17
N TYR A 64 -0.78 15.10 15.43
CA TYR A 64 -0.05 14.38 14.37
C TYR A 64 -0.92 13.49 13.47
N TYR A 65 -2.06 13.00 13.96
CA TYR A 65 -2.98 12.14 13.18
C TYR A 65 -3.80 12.89 12.13
N ASN A 66 -4.00 14.20 12.31
CA ASN A 66 -4.75 15.06 11.40
C ASN A 66 -3.92 16.26 10.93
N ASN A 67 -2.59 16.13 10.96
CA ASN A 67 -1.65 17.15 10.50
C ASN A 67 -1.91 18.52 11.14
N GLU A 68 -2.05 18.57 12.47
CA GLU A 68 -2.38 19.78 13.23
C GLU A 68 -3.68 20.47 12.76
N GLY A 69 -4.63 19.69 12.24
CA GLY A 69 -5.90 20.16 11.69
C GLY A 69 -5.89 20.49 10.19
N HIS A 70 -4.74 20.37 9.51
CA HIS A 70 -4.61 20.56 8.07
C HIS A 70 -4.97 19.29 7.30
N VAL A 71 -6.27 19.08 7.09
CA VAL A 71 -6.82 17.85 6.51
C VAL A 71 -7.10 17.93 5.01
N GLU A 72 -6.65 18.97 4.31
CA GLU A 72 -6.73 18.99 2.84
C GLU A 72 -5.72 17.99 2.25
N PHE A 73 -6.19 16.85 1.77
CA PHE A 73 -5.36 15.85 1.10
C PHE A 73 -6.07 15.24 -0.11
N GLU A 74 -5.27 14.86 -1.11
CA GLU A 74 -5.72 14.06 -2.24
C GLU A 74 -6.06 12.64 -1.77
N SER A 75 -7.14 12.03 -2.28
CA SER A 75 -7.56 10.68 -1.86
C SER A 75 -6.46 9.61 -2.03
N GLN A 76 -5.57 9.82 -3.00
CA GLN A 76 -4.42 8.93 -3.25
C GLN A 76 -3.34 8.94 -2.15
N ASN A 77 -3.36 9.96 -1.28
CA ASN A 77 -2.42 10.11 -0.16
C ASN A 77 -2.89 9.36 1.10
N THR A 78 -3.99 8.61 1.00
CA THR A 78 -4.57 7.86 2.11
C THR A 78 -4.21 6.37 2.06
N PHE A 79 -4.48 5.66 3.15
CA PHE A 79 -4.36 4.21 3.18
C PHE A 79 -5.42 3.52 2.30
N TYR A 80 -5.14 2.28 1.91
CA TYR A 80 -6.14 1.39 1.30
C TYR A 80 -7.42 1.30 2.17
N GLY A 81 -8.54 1.82 1.67
CA GLY A 81 -9.75 2.01 2.47
C GLY A 81 -10.61 0.76 2.68
N GLY A 82 -10.30 -0.37 2.04
CA GLY A 82 -10.85 -1.67 2.42
C GLY A 82 -10.34 -2.19 3.78
N GLY A 83 -9.33 -1.52 4.35
CA GLY A 83 -8.74 -1.87 5.63
C GLY A 83 -7.51 -2.78 5.51
N PRO A 84 -6.85 -3.08 6.63
CA PRO A 84 -5.57 -3.79 6.63
C PRO A 84 -5.72 -5.25 6.17
N ILE A 85 -6.75 -5.97 6.63
CA ILE A 85 -6.92 -7.40 6.31
C ILE A 85 -7.15 -7.62 4.81
N GLU A 86 -8.05 -6.85 4.18
CA GLU A 86 -8.25 -6.96 2.72
C GLU A 86 -6.96 -6.62 1.96
N PHE A 87 -6.23 -5.58 2.40
CA PHE A 87 -4.95 -5.22 1.78
C PHE A 87 -3.89 -6.32 1.90
N PHE A 88 -3.76 -6.95 3.07
CA PHE A 88 -2.81 -8.04 3.26
C PHE A 88 -3.19 -9.27 2.43
N ASN A 89 -4.48 -9.61 2.36
CA ASN A 89 -4.99 -10.67 1.48
C ASN A 89 -4.72 -10.38 -0.01
N LEU A 90 -4.77 -9.11 -0.44
CA LEU A 90 -4.39 -8.72 -1.81
C LEU A 90 -2.91 -8.97 -2.09
N MET A 91 -2.03 -8.63 -1.14
CA MET A 91 -0.59 -8.91 -1.27
C MET A 91 -0.31 -10.40 -1.28
N GLU A 92 -0.94 -11.17 -0.40
CA GLU A 92 -0.82 -12.64 -0.37
C GLU A 92 -1.21 -13.26 -1.70
N LYS A 93 -2.41 -12.97 -2.22
CA LYS A 93 -2.86 -13.46 -3.53
C LYS A 93 -1.93 -13.07 -4.67
N TRP A 94 -1.35 -11.86 -4.63
CA TRP A 94 -0.38 -11.42 -5.62
C TRP A 94 0.92 -12.25 -5.55
N ARG A 95 1.40 -12.59 -4.34
CA ARG A 95 2.56 -13.49 -4.16
C ARG A 95 2.26 -14.93 -4.60
N GLU A 96 1.06 -15.43 -4.31
CA GLU A 96 0.62 -16.76 -4.72
C GLU A 96 0.55 -16.91 -6.24
N ALA A 97 0.18 -15.84 -6.96
CA ALA A 97 0.14 -15.83 -8.42
C ALA A 97 1.52 -16.02 -9.07
N GLY A 98 2.60 -15.56 -8.42
CA GLY A 98 3.99 -15.83 -8.86
C GLY A 98 4.47 -15.12 -10.12
N ASP A 99 3.57 -14.43 -10.82
CA ASP A 99 3.85 -13.77 -12.10
C ASP A 99 4.52 -12.40 -11.95
N LEU A 100 4.59 -11.88 -10.71
CA LEU A 100 5.10 -10.56 -10.37
C LEU A 100 4.39 -9.44 -11.15
N LYS A 101 3.09 -9.61 -11.37
CA LYS A 101 2.28 -8.71 -12.21
C LYS A 101 2.46 -7.25 -11.83
N GLY A 102 2.83 -6.45 -12.84
CA GLY A 102 3.00 -5.01 -12.73
C GLY A 102 4.40 -4.55 -12.39
N LEU A 103 5.34 -5.47 -12.12
CA LEU A 103 6.76 -5.16 -11.92
C LEU A 103 7.55 -5.33 -13.22
N GLU A 104 8.49 -4.42 -13.42
CA GLU A 104 9.54 -4.49 -14.44
C GLU A 104 10.82 -4.96 -13.77
N ILE A 105 11.45 -6.01 -14.32
CA ILE A 105 12.61 -6.68 -13.70
C ILE A 105 13.74 -6.74 -14.72
N SER A 106 14.94 -6.35 -14.31
CA SER A 106 16.16 -6.36 -15.14
C SER A 106 17.42 -6.65 -14.33
#